data_AF-A0A355T5T8-F1
#
_entry.id   AF-A0A355T5T8-F1
#
_cell.length_a   1.000
_cell.length_b   1.000
_cell.length_c   1.000
_cell.angle_alpha   90.00
_cell.angle_beta   90.00
_cell.angle_gamma   90.00
#
_symmetry.space_group_name_H-M   'P 1'
#
loop_
_entity.id
_entity.type
_entity.pdbx_description
1 polymer ?
#
loop_
_entity_poly.entity_id
_entity_poly.type
_entity_poly.pdbx_seq_one_letter_code
_entity_poly.pdbx_strand_id
1 'polypeptide(L)'
;MSKTRILIGIAIAVLFQTAVLAQMVWGQITLLSSPTEVVLKTTPIDPRDIFRGDYVILNYEISAFDGNKIPIADSLESGDEAYVLLSTQGSTAKALKVLDTAPDDLGQDQAVIRGRVNYVLRDEVTTTSADCDDCTSIFISYPIDSYFVPEGTGTELEQYR
;
A
#
# COMPACT_ATOMS: atom_id res chain seq x y z
N MET A 1 12.68 44.93 -29.05
CA MET A 1 13.10 43.51 -29.05
C MET A 1 12.91 42.92 -30.45
N SER A 2 13.90 42.22 -31.01
CA SER A 2 13.74 41.53 -32.30
C SER A 2 12.68 40.44 -32.18
N LYS A 3 11.74 40.36 -33.14
CA LYS A 3 10.66 39.35 -33.19
C LYS A 3 11.18 37.91 -32.98
N THR A 4 12.39 37.64 -33.47
CA THR A 4 13.08 36.35 -33.30
C THR A 4 13.34 35.99 -31.84
N ARG A 5 13.68 36.95 -30.98
CA ARG A 5 13.91 36.70 -29.54
C ARG A 5 12.62 36.35 -28.81
N ILE A 6 11.50 36.95 -29.21
CA ILE A 6 10.18 36.66 -28.64
C ILE A 6 9.73 35.25 -29.06
N LEU A 7 9.89 34.89 -30.34
CA LEU A 7 9.56 33.54 -30.82
C LEU A 7 10.39 32.45 -30.13
N ILE A 8 11.70 32.69 -29.92
CA ILE A 8 12.56 31.77 -29.16
C ILE A 8 12.07 31.63 -27.71
N GLY A 9 11.73 32.75 -27.05
CA GLY A 9 11.20 32.72 -25.69
C GLY A 9 9.91 31.91 -25.57
N ILE A 10 8.98 32.09 -26.52
CA ILE A 10 7.72 31.32 -26.58
C ILE A 10 8.02 29.84 -26.82
N ALA A 11 8.91 29.50 -27.76
CA ALA A 11 9.26 28.11 -28.04
C ALA A 11 9.87 27.41 -26.81
N ILE A 12 10.74 28.10 -26.07
CA ILE A 12 11.31 27.59 -24.82
C ILE A 12 10.21 27.39 -23.76
N ALA A 13 9.30 28.35 -23.60
CA ALA A 13 8.20 28.24 -22.64
C ALA A 13 7.29 27.04 -22.95
N VAL A 14 6.94 26.85 -24.23
CA VAL A 14 6.13 25.70 -24.67
C VAL A 14 6.86 24.38 -24.45
N LEU A 15 8.14 24.29 -24.79
CA LEU A 15 8.95 23.10 -24.55
C LEU A 15 9.03 22.75 -23.07
N PHE A 16 9.26 23.76 -22.21
CA PHE A 16 9.33 23.57 -20.77
C PHE A 16 7.99 23.06 -20.20
N GLN A 17 6.87 23.68 -20.58
CA GLN A 17 5.54 23.22 -20.16
C GLN A 17 5.24 21.79 -20.63
N THR A 18 5.61 21.47 -21.88
CA THR A 18 5.43 20.13 -22.44
C THR A 18 6.29 19.10 -21.69
N ALA A 19 7.52 19.44 -21.32
CA ALA A 19 8.40 18.56 -20.55
C ALA A 19 7.85 18.28 -19.14
N VAL A 20 7.28 19.30 -18.48
CA VAL A 20 6.64 19.14 -17.16
C VAL A 20 5.46 18.17 -17.25
N LEU A 21 4.60 18.33 -18.26
CA LEU A 21 3.46 17.42 -18.48
C LEU A 21 3.94 16.00 -18.81
N ALA A 22 4.94 15.86 -19.68
CA ALA A 22 5.51 14.58 -20.04
C ALA A 22 6.10 13.85 -18.83
N GLN A 23 6.78 14.57 -17.93
CA GLN A 23 7.33 14.02 -16.68
C GLN A 23 6.23 13.44 -15.78
N MET A 24 5.09 14.13 -15.65
CA MET A 24 3.95 13.63 -14.86
C MET A 24 3.38 12.33 -15.44
N VAL A 25 3.25 12.26 -16.76
CA VAL A 25 2.73 11.07 -17.45
C VAL A 25 3.71 9.90 -17.36
N TRP A 26 5.02 10.16 -17.50
CA TRP A 26 6.04 9.12 -17.47
C TRP A 26 6.04 8.35 -16.14
N GLY A 27 5.88 9.05 -15.02
CA GLY A 27 5.79 8.41 -13.70
C GLY A 27 4.60 7.45 -13.56
N GLN A 28 3.46 7.78 -14.20
CA GLN A 28 2.28 6.91 -14.19
C GLN A 28 2.49 5.67 -15.06
N ILE A 29 3.09 5.84 -16.26
CA ILE A 29 3.37 4.73 -17.18
C ILE A 29 4.34 3.73 -16.53
N THR A 30 5.36 4.19 -15.82
CA THR A 30 6.32 3.30 -15.15
C THR A 30 5.67 2.47 -14.05
N LEU A 31 4.69 3.01 -13.32
CA LEU A 31 3.96 2.27 -12.30
C LEU A 31 3.05 1.20 -12.93
N LEU A 32 2.32 1.57 -14.00
CA LEU A 32 1.42 0.66 -14.73
C LEU A 32 2.16 -0.43 -15.52
N SER A 33 3.41 -0.18 -15.90
CA SER A 33 4.24 -1.15 -16.63
C SER A 33 4.95 -2.13 -15.70
N SER A 34 4.72 -2.06 -14.38
CA SER A 34 5.23 -3.04 -13.44
C SER A 34 4.57 -4.41 -13.70
N PRO A 35 5.35 -5.45 -14.06
CA PRO A 35 4.80 -6.76 -14.39
C PRO A 35 4.41 -7.60 -13.16
N THR A 36 4.59 -7.07 -11.94
CA THR A 36 4.38 -7.82 -10.70
C THR A 36 2.92 -7.76 -10.28
N GLU A 37 2.14 -8.76 -10.69
CA GLU A 37 0.78 -8.97 -10.19
C GLU A 37 0.84 -9.68 -8.83
N VAL A 38 0.19 -9.10 -7.81
CA VAL A 38 0.13 -9.64 -6.45
C VAL A 38 -1.32 -9.78 -6.03
N VAL A 39 -1.75 -11.01 -5.79
CA VAL A 39 -3.12 -11.30 -5.32
C VAL A 39 -3.13 -11.30 -3.80
N LEU A 40 -3.89 -10.39 -3.18
CA LEU A 40 -4.03 -10.29 -1.72
C LEU A 40 -5.35 -10.91 -1.24
N LYS A 41 -5.32 -11.57 -0.09
CA LYS A 41 -6.54 -12.10 0.54
C LYS A 41 -7.25 -11.01 1.32
N THR A 42 -8.53 -10.79 1.01
CA THR A 42 -9.40 -9.87 1.74
C THR A 42 -9.97 -10.56 2.99
N THR A 43 -10.20 -9.77 4.04
CA THR A 43 -10.98 -10.17 5.21
C THR A 43 -12.32 -9.45 5.18
N PRO A 44 -13.40 -10.10 5.64
CA PRO A 44 -14.72 -9.56 5.46
C PRO A 44 -15.01 -8.39 6.43
N ILE A 45 -15.47 -7.27 5.89
CA ILE A 45 -16.05 -6.13 6.61
C ILE A 45 -17.47 -5.87 6.07
N ASP A 46 -18.38 -5.33 6.90
CA ASP A 46 -19.73 -4.85 6.52
C ASP A 46 -19.74 -3.29 6.47
N PRO A 47 -19.49 -2.68 5.29
CA PRO A 47 -19.27 -1.24 5.16
C PRO A 47 -20.55 -0.52 4.71
N ARG A 48 -21.54 -0.36 5.58
CA ARG A 48 -22.71 0.50 5.27
C ARG A 48 -22.48 1.92 5.80
N ASP A 49 -22.40 2.90 4.90
CA ASP A 49 -22.56 4.32 5.21
C ASP A 49 -23.73 4.88 4.40
N ILE A 50 -24.79 5.29 5.09
CA ILE A 50 -26.05 5.81 4.53
C ILE A 50 -25.93 7.18 3.84
N PHE A 51 -24.75 7.83 3.86
CA PHE A 51 -24.60 9.19 3.32
C PHE A 51 -23.47 9.38 2.29
N ARG A 52 -22.70 8.35 1.95
CA ARG A 52 -21.52 8.47 1.06
C ARG A 52 -21.61 7.74 -0.29
N GLY A 53 -22.75 7.14 -0.60
CA GLY A 53 -22.89 6.25 -1.76
C GLY A 53 -22.28 4.86 -1.48
N ASP A 54 -22.20 4.02 -2.51
CA ASP A 54 -21.70 2.64 -2.38
C ASP A 54 -20.17 2.61 -2.52
N TYR A 55 -19.47 2.25 -1.45
CA TYR A 55 -18.04 1.96 -1.48
C TYR A 55 -17.74 0.73 -0.61
N VAL A 56 -16.75 -0.07 -0.99
CA VAL A 56 -16.34 -1.25 -0.21
C VAL A 56 -15.00 -0.95 0.45
N ILE A 57 -14.94 -1.12 1.77
CA ILE A 57 -13.68 -1.11 2.53
C ILE A 57 -13.06 -2.50 2.38
N LEU A 58 -11.85 -2.55 1.83
CA LEU A 58 -11.06 -3.77 1.70
C LEU A 58 -10.12 -3.85 2.90
N ASN A 59 -10.40 -4.77 3.82
CA ASN A 59 -9.38 -5.18 4.78
C ASN A 59 -8.60 -6.35 4.21
N TYR A 60 -7.30 -6.41 4.46
CA TYR A 60 -6.45 -7.51 4.02
C TYR A 60 -5.95 -8.33 5.20
N GLU A 61 -5.63 -9.61 4.98
CA GLU A 61 -4.93 -10.41 6.00
C GLU A 61 -3.56 -9.79 6.37
N ILE A 62 -3.00 -8.99 5.47
CA ILE A 62 -1.75 -8.25 5.66
C ILE A 62 -1.95 -6.88 6.32
N SER A 63 -3.14 -6.54 6.82
CA SER A 63 -3.36 -5.24 7.50
C SER A 63 -3.03 -5.28 8.99
N ALA A 64 -2.95 -6.48 9.59
CA ALA A 64 -2.66 -6.67 11.01
C ALA A 64 -1.62 -7.78 11.19
N PHE A 65 -0.54 -7.47 11.89
CA PHE A 65 0.55 -8.41 12.16
C PHE A 65 0.76 -8.61 13.65
N ASP A 66 1.18 -9.82 13.98
CA ASP A 66 1.50 -10.30 15.32
C ASP A 66 2.96 -10.77 15.31
N GLY A 67 3.78 -10.18 16.17
CA GLY A 67 5.22 -10.41 16.29
C GLY A 67 5.56 -11.88 16.54
N ASN A 68 4.67 -12.62 17.20
CA ASN A 68 4.85 -14.07 17.42
C ASN A 68 4.73 -14.90 16.14
N LYS A 69 4.07 -14.37 15.10
CA LYS A 69 3.84 -15.08 13.83
C LYS A 69 4.79 -14.62 12.74
N ILE A 70 5.07 -13.32 12.70
CA ILE A 70 5.83 -12.66 11.64
C ILE A 70 6.80 -11.67 12.27
N PRO A 71 8.09 -11.68 11.90
CA PRO A 71 9.04 -10.69 12.38
C PRO A 71 8.63 -9.26 11.97
N ILE A 72 8.60 -8.36 12.96
CA ILE A 72 8.31 -6.93 12.80
C ILE A 72 9.56 -6.14 13.18
N ALA A 73 9.88 -5.09 12.43
CA ALA A 73 10.97 -4.19 12.78
C ALA A 73 10.65 -3.37 14.04
N ASP A 74 11.52 -3.47 15.06
CA ASP A 74 11.34 -2.81 16.36
C ASP A 74 11.31 -1.28 16.28
N SER A 75 11.88 -0.70 15.23
CA SER A 75 11.96 0.75 14.97
C SER A 75 10.64 1.38 14.53
N LEU A 76 9.65 0.58 14.12
CA LEU A 76 8.41 1.08 13.56
C LEU A 76 7.53 1.74 14.63
N GLU A 77 7.14 2.99 14.39
CA GLU A 77 6.19 3.73 15.22
C GLU A 77 4.91 4.11 14.45
N SER A 78 3.93 4.60 15.20
CA SER A 78 2.68 5.09 14.65
C SER A 78 2.94 6.27 13.70
N GLY A 79 2.46 6.16 12.46
CA GLY A 79 2.64 7.17 11.42
C GLY A 79 3.77 6.89 10.43
N ASP A 80 4.66 5.95 10.75
CA ASP A 80 5.79 5.58 9.91
C ASP A 80 5.37 4.86 8.63
N GLU A 81 6.30 4.80 7.69
CA GLU A 81 6.15 3.99 6.49
C GLU A 81 6.68 2.58 6.77
N ALA A 82 5.85 1.59 6.48
CA ALA A 82 6.20 0.18 6.64
C ALA A 82 6.24 -0.51 5.29
N TYR A 83 7.21 -1.41 5.14
CA TYR A 83 7.42 -2.21 3.94
C TYR A 83 7.16 -3.67 4.29
N VAL A 84 6.06 -4.21 3.75
CA VAL A 84 5.71 -5.62 3.98
C VAL A 84 6.27 -6.46 2.85
N LEU A 85 7.18 -7.37 3.19
CA LEU A 85 7.70 -8.35 2.25
C LEU A 85 6.68 -9.48 2.09
N LEU A 86 6.28 -9.73 0.85
CA LEU A 86 5.31 -10.73 0.45
C LEU A 86 6.00 -11.85 -0.32
N SER A 87 5.62 -13.09 -0.04
CA SER A 87 5.85 -14.21 -0.94
C SER A 87 4.68 -14.33 -1.91
N THR A 88 4.97 -14.33 -3.21
CA THR A 88 3.99 -14.55 -4.28
C THR A 88 3.92 -16.02 -4.70
N GLN A 89 4.47 -16.94 -3.90
CA GLN A 89 4.42 -18.37 -4.18
C GLN A 89 3.01 -18.91 -3.94
N GLY A 90 2.25 -19.09 -5.03
CA GLY A 90 0.89 -19.65 -5.01
C GLY A 90 -0.17 -18.70 -5.57
N SER A 91 -1.44 -18.97 -5.28
CA SER A 91 -2.57 -18.17 -5.77
C SER A 91 -2.79 -16.86 -5.02
N THR A 92 -2.22 -16.73 -3.82
CA THR A 92 -2.43 -15.57 -2.94
C THR A 92 -1.17 -15.30 -2.15
N ALA A 93 -0.75 -14.04 -2.13
CA ALA A 93 0.48 -13.62 -1.51
C ALA A 93 0.38 -13.66 0.02
N LYS A 94 1.48 -14.06 0.66
CA LYS A 94 1.58 -14.16 2.13
C LYS A 94 2.67 -13.24 2.63
N ALA A 95 2.41 -12.54 3.72
CA ALA A 95 3.42 -11.73 4.38
C ALA A 95 4.50 -12.60 5.04
N LEU A 96 5.76 -12.24 4.80
CA LEU A 96 6.93 -12.87 5.37
C LEU A 96 7.49 -12.06 6.53
N LYS A 97 7.60 -10.72 6.37
CA LYS A 97 8.23 -9.79 7.32
C LYS A 97 7.68 -8.37 7.13
N VAL A 98 7.73 -7.58 8.20
CA VAL A 98 7.46 -6.14 8.18
C VAL A 98 8.77 -5.39 8.44
N LEU A 99 9.16 -4.52 7.52
CA LEU A 99 10.42 -3.77 7.52
C LEU A 99 10.15 -2.26 7.65
N ASP A 100 11.09 -1.54 8.24
CA ASP A 100 11.11 -0.07 8.31
C ASP A 100 11.67 0.58 7.02
N THR A 101 12.48 -0.18 6.29
CA THR A 101 13.15 0.26 5.06
C THR A 101 12.81 -0.68 3.91
N ALA A 102 12.70 -0.13 2.70
CA ALA A 102 12.52 -0.93 1.49
C ALA A 102 13.73 -1.87 1.29
N PRO A 103 13.52 -3.16 1.01
CA PRO A 103 14.63 -4.06 0.68
C PRO A 103 15.24 -3.67 -0.68
N ASP A 104 16.57 -3.68 -0.76
CA ASP A 104 17.31 -3.33 -1.99
C ASP A 104 17.16 -4.40 -3.08
N ASP A 105 17.10 -5.68 -2.68
CA ASP A 105 16.93 -6.83 -3.57
C ASP A 105 15.72 -7.67 -3.17
N LEU A 106 14.89 -8.00 -4.14
CA LEU A 106 13.78 -8.95 -4.00
C LEU A 106 14.18 -10.28 -4.63
N GLY A 107 13.91 -11.38 -3.93
CA GLY A 107 14.07 -12.72 -4.47
C GLY A 107 13.09 -13.00 -5.61
N GLN A 108 13.34 -14.10 -6.36
CA GLN A 108 12.33 -14.63 -7.27
C GLN A 108 11.08 -15.02 -6.46
N ASP A 109 9.90 -14.62 -6.92
CA ASP A 109 8.61 -14.77 -6.23
C ASP A 109 8.45 -13.99 -4.91
N GLN A 110 9.11 -12.82 -4.83
CA GLN A 110 8.92 -11.87 -3.75
C GLN A 110 8.43 -10.52 -4.29
N ALA A 111 7.52 -9.90 -3.54
CA ALA A 111 7.05 -8.56 -3.79
C ALA A 111 7.09 -7.76 -2.48
N VAL A 112 7.17 -6.44 -2.57
CA VAL A 112 7.05 -5.56 -1.42
C VAL A 112 5.87 -4.63 -1.61
N ILE A 113 5.08 -4.46 -0.57
CA ILE A 113 4.01 -3.46 -0.54
C ILE A 113 4.32 -2.43 0.55
N ARG A 114 4.24 -1.15 0.17
CA ARG A 114 4.38 -0.01 1.08
C ARG A 114 3.03 0.32 1.69
N GLY A 115 3.00 0.44 3.01
CA GLY A 115 1.85 0.90 3.78
C GLY A 115 2.24 1.94 4.82
N ARG A 116 1.23 2.46 5.53
CA ARG A 116 1.42 3.38 6.65
C ARG A 116 1.03 2.70 7.95
N VAL A 117 1.88 2.80 8.96
CA VAL A 117 1.59 2.30 10.30
C VAL A 117 0.49 3.16 10.92
N ASN A 118 -0.66 2.56 11.20
CA ASN A 118 -1.76 3.24 11.87
C ASN A 118 -1.50 3.35 13.37
N TYR A 119 -1.11 2.23 14.00
CA TYR A 119 -0.73 2.16 15.40
C TYR A 119 0.07 0.88 15.66
N VAL A 120 0.88 0.92 16.72
CA VAL A 120 1.63 -0.22 17.23
C VAL A 120 1.23 -0.45 18.68
N LEU A 121 0.81 -1.65 19.01
CA LEU A 121 0.60 -2.11 20.37
C LEU A 121 1.83 -2.91 20.78
N ARG A 122 2.65 -2.32 21.64
CA ARG A 122 3.74 -3.03 22.32
C ARG A 122 3.24 -3.34 23.71
N ASP A 123 2.98 -4.60 23.98
CA ASP A 123 2.63 -5.01 25.33
C ASP A 123 3.93 -5.12 26.13
N GLU A 124 4.19 -4.14 27.01
CA GLU A 124 5.36 -4.09 27.90
C GLU A 124 5.18 -5.08 29.07
N VAL A 125 4.81 -6.32 28.76
CA VAL A 125 4.41 -7.31 29.75
C VAL A 125 5.64 -7.79 30.51
N THR A 126 5.93 -7.09 31.60
CA THR A 126 6.66 -7.57 32.78
C THR A 126 5.83 -8.61 33.56
N THR A 127 5.10 -9.48 32.86
CA THR A 127 4.50 -10.67 33.47
C THR A 127 5.03 -11.90 32.79
N THR A 128 5.53 -12.78 33.64
CA THR A 128 6.06 -14.11 33.39
C THR A 128 4.95 -15.02 32.84
N SER A 129 4.43 -14.69 31.67
CA SER A 129 3.49 -15.52 30.90
C SER A 129 4.33 -16.33 29.93
N ALA A 130 4.34 -17.65 30.08
CA ALA A 130 5.26 -18.57 29.39
C ALA A 130 5.01 -18.75 27.87
N ASP A 131 4.28 -17.84 27.22
CA ASP A 131 3.64 -18.10 25.91
C ASP A 131 3.77 -16.94 24.89
N CYS A 132 4.54 -15.88 25.17
CA CYS A 132 4.72 -14.77 24.23
C CYS A 132 6.18 -14.31 24.19
N ASP A 133 6.85 -14.52 23.06
CA ASP A 133 8.24 -14.10 22.82
C ASP A 133 8.32 -12.68 22.24
N ASP A 134 7.35 -12.29 21.40
CA ASP A 134 7.20 -10.93 20.86
C ASP A 134 5.72 -10.52 20.82
N CYS A 135 5.27 -9.80 21.85
CA CYS A 135 3.89 -9.35 21.98
C CYS A 135 3.58 -8.06 21.19
N THR A 136 4.40 -7.74 20.19
CA THR A 136 4.17 -6.57 19.33
C THR A 136 3.07 -6.86 18.31
N SER A 137 2.01 -6.07 18.33
CA SER A 137 0.99 -6.07 17.27
C SER A 137 1.03 -4.76 16.50
N ILE A 138 1.08 -4.82 15.17
CA ILE A 138 1.14 -3.64 14.31
C ILE A 138 0.01 -3.66 13.28
N PHE A 139 -0.62 -2.50 13.11
CA PHE A 139 -1.70 -2.31 12.14
C PHE A 139 -1.24 -1.36 11.05
N ILE A 140 -1.36 -1.81 9.80
CA ILE A 140 -0.88 -1.09 8.62
C ILE A 140 -2.06 -0.85 7.68
N SER A 141 -2.22 0.40 7.23
CA SER A 141 -3.13 0.76 6.15
C SER A 141 -2.39 0.82 4.82
N TYR A 142 -3.08 0.47 3.74
CA TYR A 142 -2.56 0.55 2.39
C TYR A 142 -3.35 1.57 1.57
N PRO A 143 -2.72 2.20 0.57
CA PRO A 143 -3.40 3.14 -0.32
C PRO A 143 -4.46 2.47 -1.23
N ILE A 144 -4.63 1.14 -1.14
CA ILE A 144 -5.57 0.34 -1.92
C ILE A 144 -6.79 -0.14 -1.10
N ASP A 145 -6.92 0.30 0.15
CA ASP A 145 -7.96 -0.16 1.09
C ASP A 145 -9.39 0.27 0.71
N SER A 146 -9.58 1.15 -0.28
CA SER A 146 -10.89 1.62 -0.74
C SER A 146 -11.11 1.37 -2.24
N TYR A 147 -12.21 0.71 -2.59
CA TYR A 147 -12.64 0.52 -3.97
C TYR A 147 -14.00 1.19 -4.23
N PHE A 148 -14.03 2.12 -5.18
CA PHE A 148 -15.24 2.84 -5.58
C PHE A 148 -15.99 2.04 -6.64
N VAL A 149 -17.26 1.76 -6.37
CA VAL A 149 -18.16 1.05 -7.28
C VAL A 149 -19.21 2.00 -7.84
N PRO A 150 -19.75 1.73 -9.05
CA PRO A 150 -20.96 2.40 -9.53
C PRO A 150 -22.11 2.28 -8.51
N GLU A 151 -22.96 3.30 -8.43
CA GLU A 151 -24.12 3.28 -7.52
C GLU A 151 -25.04 2.07 -7.80
N GLY A 152 -25.40 1.34 -6.74
CA GLY A 152 -26.29 0.19 -6.78
C GLY A 152 -25.61 -1.16 -7.03
N THR A 153 -24.30 -1.22 -7.30
CA THR A 153 -23.59 -2.49 -7.58
C THR A 153 -22.76 -3.01 -6.41
N GLY A 154 -22.68 -2.26 -5.30
CA GLY A 154 -21.91 -2.68 -4.11
C GLY A 154 -22.39 -4.01 -3.51
N THR A 155 -23.70 -4.24 -3.48
CA THR A 155 -24.30 -5.45 -2.90
C THR A 155 -23.97 -6.73 -3.66
N GLU A 156 -23.70 -6.67 -4.97
CA GLU A 156 -23.33 -7.87 -5.75
C GLU A 156 -21.94 -8.39 -5.35
N LEU A 157 -21.02 -7.49 -4.99
CA LEU A 157 -19.69 -7.85 -4.51
C LEU A 157 -19.72 -8.44 -3.10
N GLU A 158 -20.73 -8.14 -2.29
CA GLU A 158 -20.95 -8.79 -0.97
C GLU A 158 -21.25 -10.29 -1.10
N GLN A 159 -21.82 -10.73 -2.22
CA GLN A 159 -22.23 -12.13 -2.43
C GLN A 159 -21.06 -13.06 -2.80
N TYR A 160 -19.91 -12.50 -3.21
CA TYR A 160 -18.69 -13.26 -3.52
C TYR A 160 -17.80 -13.53 -2.29
N ARG A 161 -18.33 -13.28 -1.09
CA ARG A 161 -17.76 -13.66 0.21
C ARG A 161 -17.62 -15.17 0.35
#